data_AF-A0A7C4GQE9-F1
#
_entry.id   AF-A0A7C4GQE9-F1
#
_cell.length_a   1.000
_cell.length_b   1.000
_cell.length_c   1.000
_cell.angle_alpha   90.00
_cell.angle_beta   90.00
_cell.angle_gamma   90.00
#
_symmetry.space_group_name_H-M   'P 1'
#
loop_
_entity.id
_entity.type
_entity.pdbx_description
1 polymer ?
#
loop_
_entity_poly.entity_id
_entity_poly.type
_entity_poly.pdbx_seq_one_letter_code
_entity_poly.pdbx_strand_id
1 'polypeptide(L)' 'YPVPREIDETVAKLKLEAIGVKIDELTEEQKRYLAAWEMGTT' A
#
# COMPACT_ATOMS: atom_id res chain seq x y z
N TYR A 1 4.11 23.76 6.82
CA TYR A 1 4.78 23.07 5.71
C TYR A 1 4.52 21.58 5.91
N PRO A 2 3.77 20.90 5.04
CA PRO A 2 3.50 19.48 5.19
C PRO A 2 4.79 18.68 4.95
N VAL A 3 4.95 17.60 5.71
CA VAL A 3 6.04 16.65 5.51
C VAL A 3 5.85 15.95 4.15
N PRO A 4 6.92 15.75 3.35
CA PRO A 4 6.84 14.97 2.12
C PRO A 4 6.27 13.57 2.36
N ARG A 5 5.38 13.13 1.48
CA ARG A 5 4.66 11.85 1.58
C ARG A 5 5.57 10.64 1.75
N GLU A 6 6.69 10.61 1.04
CA GLU A 6 7.67 9.51 1.13
C GLU A 6 8.26 9.35 2.54
N ILE A 7 8.50 10.47 3.24
CA ILE A 7 9.00 10.46 4.62
C ILE A 7 7.92 9.95 5.56
N ASP A 8 6.68 10.40 5.38
CA ASP A 8 5.53 9.97 6.19
C ASP A 8 5.28 8.45 6.03
N GLU A 9 5.29 7.96 4.80
CA GLU A 9 5.14 6.52 4.48
C GLU A 9 6.28 5.70 5.09
N THR A 10 7.51 6.21 5.06
CA THR A 10 8.67 5.53 5.66
C THR A 10 8.52 5.41 7.18
N VAL A 11 8.12 6.49 7.86
CA VAL A 11 7.91 6.49 9.32
C VAL A 11 6.77 5.53 9.70
N ALA A 12 5.68 5.53 8.93
CA ALA A 12 4.57 4.60 9.13
C ALA A 12 5.01 3.13 9.01
N LYS A 13 5.78 2.79 7.96
CA LYS A 13 6.31 1.43 7.76
C LYS A 13 7.20 0.98 8.91
N LEU A 14 8.14 1.82 9.35
CA LEU A 14 9.02 1.52 10.49
C LEU A 14 8.24 1.31 11.78
N LYS A 15 7.17 2.09 12.02
CA LYS A 15 6.33 1.93 13.20
C LYS A 15 5.59 0.59 13.20
N LEU A 16 5.03 0.20 12.06
CA LEU A 16 4.33 -1.07 11.88
C LEU A 16 5.27 -2.26 12.12
N GLU A 17 6.48 -2.19 11.57
CA GLU A 17 7.52 -3.20 11.80
C GLU A 17 7.90 -3.31 13.28
N ALA A 18 8.09 -2.18 13.96
CA ALA A 18 8.45 -2.14 15.38
C ALA A 18 7.39 -2.75 16.32
N ILE A 19 6.12 -2.75 15.90
CA ILE A 19 5.01 -3.38 16.65
C ILE A 19 4.67 -4.79 16.13
N GLY A 20 5.48 -5.34 15.21
CA GLY A 20 5.32 -6.69 14.68
C GLY A 20 4.19 -6.86 13.66
N VAL A 21 3.68 -5.76 13.09
CA VAL A 21 2.68 -5.81 12.02
C VAL A 21 3.37 -6.05 10.69
N LYS A 22 2.95 -7.11 9.98
CA LYS A 22 3.40 -7.41 8.62
C LYS A 22 2.40 -6.86 7.61
N ILE A 23 2.90 -6.18 6.59
CA ILE A 23 2.13 -5.78 5.42
C ILE A 23 2.26 -6.90 4.41
N ASP A 24 1.15 -7.47 3.98
CA ASP A 24 1.10 -8.50 2.94
C ASP A 24 1.20 -7.87 1.55
N GLU A 25 1.65 -8.67 0.59
CA GLU A 25 1.73 -8.27 -0.81
C GLU A 25 0.55 -8.89 -1.57
N LEU A 26 -0.05 -8.09 -2.47
CA LEU A 26 -1.09 -8.59 -3.35
C LEU A 26 -0.55 -9.72 -4.22
N THR A 27 -1.32 -10.80 -4.32
CA THR A 27 -1.05 -11.86 -5.29
C THR A 27 -1.25 -11.34 -6.70
N GLU A 28 -0.62 -11.99 -7.68
CA GLU A 28 -0.79 -11.62 -9.09
C GLU A 28 -2.26 -11.69 -9.54
N GLU A 29 -3.05 -12.59 -8.96
CA GLU A 29 -4.49 -12.66 -9.22
C GLU A 29 -5.25 -11.47 -8.63
N GLN A 30 -4.94 -11.07 -7.38
CA GLN A 30 -5.54 -9.89 -6.76
C GLN A 30 -5.18 -8.60 -7.51
N LYS A 31 -3.94 -8.47 -7.99
CA LYS A 31 -3.52 -7.35 -8.85
C LYS A 31 -4.32 -7.31 -10.14
N ARG A 32 -4.47 -8.47 -10.82
CA ARG A 32 -5.28 -8.58 -12.05
C ARG A 32 -6.75 -8.23 -11.81
N TYR A 33 -7.32 -8.68 -10.70
CA TYR A 33 -8.70 -8.37 -10.33
C TYR A 33 -8.92 -6.87 -10.13
N LEU A 34 -8.01 -6.20 -9.39
CA LEU A 34 -8.08 -4.75 -9.18
C LEU A 34 -7.92 -3.96 -10.49
N ALA A 35 -6.97 -4.34 -11.34
CA ALA A 35 -6.76 -3.70 -12.65
C ALA A 35 -7.95 -3.89 -13.61
N ALA A 36 -8.65 -5.03 -13.52
CA ALA A 36 -9.86 -5.27 -14.30
C ALA A 36 -11.05 -4.43 -13.81
N TRP A 37 -11.10 -4.10 -12.52
CA TRP A 37 -12.14 -3.25 -11.93
C TRP A 37 -12.04 -1.78 -12.37
N GLU A 38 -10.82 -1.27 -12.62
CA GLU A 38 -10.60 0.06 -13.21
C GLU A 38 -11.13 0.18 -14.65
N MET A 39 -11.19 -0.93 -15.41
CA MET A 39 -11.75 -0.94 -16.78
C MET A 39 -13.29 -1.05 -16.83
N GLY A 40 -13.97 -1.22 -15.70
CA GLY A 40 -15.42 -1.43 -15.62
C GLY A 40 -16.24 -0.22 -15.15
N THR A 41 -15.64 0.96 -14.97
CA THR A 41 -16.32 2.16 -14.44
C THR A 41 -16.18 3.41 -15.33
N THR A 42 -16.05 3.22 -16.65
CA THR A 42 -16.23 4.30 -17.65
C THR A 42 -17.58 4.22 -18.34
#